data_AF-A0A2X1BB41-F1
#
_entry.id   AF-A0A2X1BB41-F1
#
_cell.length_a   1.000
_cell.length_b   1.000
_cell.length_c   1.000
_cell.angle_alpha   90.00
_cell.angle_beta   90.00
_cell.angle_gamma   90.00
#
_symmetry.space_group_name_H-M   'P 1'
#
loop_
_entity.id
_entity.type
_entity.pdbx_description
1 polymer ?
#
loop_
_entity_poly.entity_id
_entity_poly.type
_entity_poly.pdbx_seq_one_letter_code
_entity_poly.pdbx_strand_id
1 'polypeptide(L)' 'MARILVVDDEEILRMLIRETLEDLEFDIDEAEDGEEALKK' A
#
# COMPACT_ATOMS: atom_id res chain seq x y z
N MET A 1 11.00 -11.89 1.18
CA MET A 1 10.33 -10.67 1.67
C MET A 1 8.84 -10.87 1.54
N ALA A 2 8.06 -10.46 2.54
CA ALA A 2 6.60 -10.48 2.43
C ALA A 2 6.16 -9.26 1.62
N ARG A 3 5.20 -9.46 0.71
CA ARG A 3 4.59 -8.39 -0.10
C ARG A 3 3.24 -8.02 0.51
N ILE A 4 2.97 -6.74 0.67
CA ILE A 4 1.76 -6.22 1.31
C ILE A 4 1.06 -5.28 0.33
N LEU A 5 -0.25 -5.43 0.16
CA LEU A 5 -1.10 -4.51 -0.59
C LEU A 5 -1.86 -3.62 0.39
N VAL A 6 -1.66 -2.30 0.28
CA VAL A 6 -2.37 -1.30 1.06
C VAL A 6 -3.46 -0.68 0.18
N VAL A 7 -4.70 -0.70 0.65
CA VAL A 7 -5.86 -0.15 -0.06
C VAL A 7 -6.54 0.89 0.84
N ASP A 8 -6.53 2.14 0.41
CA ASP A 8 -7.10 3.28 1.15
C ASP A 8 -7.43 4.39 0.15
N ASP A 9 -8.60 5.03 0.25
CA ASP A 9 -9.05 6.09 -0.67
C ASP A 9 -8.40 7.45 -0.36
N GLU A 10 -7.82 7.62 0.83
CA GLU A 10 -7.09 8.83 1.21
C GLU A 10 -5.59 8.69 0.91
N GLU A 11 -5.11 9.42 -0.11
CA GLU A 11 -3.70 9.40 -0.55
C GLU A 11 -2.69 9.63 0.58
N ILE A 12 -2.98 10.58 1.49
CA ILE A 12 -2.09 10.92 2.61
C ILE A 12 -1.94 9.74 3.57
N LEU A 13 -3.03 9.01 3.85
CA LEU A 13 -2.99 7.84 4.74
C LEU A 13 -2.25 6.69 4.08
N ARG A 14 -2.54 6.42 2.81
CA ARG A 14 -1.87 5.37 2.02
C ARG A 14 -0.36 5.59 1.96
N MET A 15 0.08 6.83 1.69
CA MET A 15 1.49 7.23 1.68
C MET A 15 2.16 7.02 3.05
N LEU A 16 1.51 7.44 4.15
CA LEU A 16 2.03 7.25 5.51
C LEU A 16 2.23 5.77 5.85
N ILE A 17 1.28 4.92 5.47
CA ILE A 17 1.36 3.47 5.70
C ILE A 17 2.48 2.85 4.87
N ARG A 18 2.57 3.18 3.57
CA ARG A 18 3.64 2.70 2.68
C ARG A 18 5.02 3.04 3.27
N GLU A 19 5.26 4.31 3.58
CA GLU A 19 6.55 4.76 4.12
C GLU A 19 6.93 4.02 5.41
N THR A 20 5.97 3.85 6.32
CA THR A 20 6.20 3.12 7.58
C THR A 20 6.57 1.66 7.35
N LEU A 21 5.98 1.00 6.35
CA LEU A 21 6.25 -0.41 6.07
C LEU A 21 7.49 -0.62 5.20
N GLU A 22 7.80 0.30 4.29
CA GLU A 22 9.06 0.30 3.52
C GLU A 22 10.27 0.47 4.45
N ASP A 23 10.18 1.33 5.48
CA ASP A 23 11.21 1.47 6.53
C ASP A 23 11.48 0.17 7.30
N LEU A 24 10.50 -0.74 7.32
CA LEU A 24 10.61 -2.08 7.91
C LEU A 24 11.06 -3.16 6.90
N GLU A 25 11.53 -2.75 5.72
CA GLU A 25 12.04 -3.61 4.64
C GLU A 25 10.99 -4.55 4.01
N PHE A 26 9.71 -4.16 4.04
CA PHE A 26 8.64 -4.84 3.29
C PHE A 26 8.53 -4.32 1.85
N ASP A 27 7.98 -5.16 0.97
CA ASP A 27 7.63 -4.78 -0.40
C ASP A 27 6.15 -4.39 -0.45
N ILE A 28 5.85 -3.16 -0.86
CA ILE A 28 4.52 -2.55 -0.73
C ILE A 28 3.94 -2.21 -2.10
N ASP A 29 2.73 -2.69 -2.36
CA ASP A 29 1.87 -2.17 -3.41
C ASP A 29 0.77 -1.28 -2.80
N GLU A 30 0.38 -0.27 -3.55
CA GLU A 30 -0.71 0.64 -3.21
C GLU A 30 -1.86 0.50 -4.22
N ALA A 31 -3.08 0.69 -3.74
CA ALA A 31 -4.27 0.91 -4.55
C ALA A 31 -5.18 1.96 -3.90
N GLU A 32 -5.80 2.81 -4.71
CA GLU A 32 -6.73 3.84 -4.21
C GLU A 32 -8.17 3.34 -4.05
N ASP A 33 -8.51 2.22 -4.68
CA ASP A 33 -9.82 1.61 -4.59
C ASP A 33 -9.78 0.08 -4.77
N GLY A 34 -10.96 -0.55 -4.67
CA GLY A 34 -11.10 -1.98 -4.83
C GLY A 34 -10.86 -2.50 -6.24
N GLU A 35 -11.14 -1.72 -7.29
CA GLU A 35 -10.91 -2.14 -8.67
C GLU A 35 -9.43 -2.13 -9.03
N GLU A 36 -8.67 -1.15 -8.53
CA GLU A 36 -7.23 -1.13 -8.64
C GLU A 36 -6.60 -2.25 -7.82
N ALA A 37 -7.06 -2.46 -6.58
CA ALA A 37 -6.55 -3.50 -5.69
C ALA A 37 -6.66 -4.91 -6.31
N LEU A 38 -7.78 -5.21 -6.99
CA LEU A 38 -7.98 -6.49 -7.66
C LEU A 38 -7.07 -6.71 -8.87
N LYS A 39 -6.41 -5.67 -9.39
CA LYS A 39 -5.51 -5.74 -10.55
C LYS A 39 -4.02 -5.84 -10.15
N LYS A 40 -3.70 -5.77 -8.86
CA LYS A 40 -2.33 -5.89 -8.31
C LYS A 40 -2.01 -7.33 -7.93
#